data_AF-A0A951R6U7-F1
#
_entry.id   AF-A0A951R6U7-F1
#
_cell.length_a   1.000
_cell.length_b   1.000
_cell.length_c   1.000
_cell.angle_alpha   90.00
_cell.angle_beta   90.00
_cell.angle_gamma   90.00
#
_symmetry.space_group_name_H-M   'P 1'
#
loop_
_entity.id
_entity.type
_entity.pdbx_description
1 polymer ?
#
loop_
_entity_poly.entity_id
_entity_poly.type
_entity_poly.pdbx_seq_one_letter_code
_entity_poly.pdbx_strand_id
1 'polypeptide(L)'
;MAEKISIHNRNIEARLKSLKDWKTAEENKEDIVKFLHDLEIGKVNRGRRVSVGRQLKYLDLLKVPFVFWNKPISELELKDIEKFEKAISSDSILSFKNKPYSHESKRDIKIALKIYLKWKLGEAKATELAGWLDTRRITKTPDYLKEQEIIKLFKSCKSNRERYLLALLFDSGARAEEFLNIRYEDIQIPEKGDSFLFYF
;
A
#
# COMPACT_ATOMS: atom_id res chain seq x y z
N MET A 1 2.02 7.64 -27.75
CA MET A 1 2.45 7.55 -26.34
C MET A 1 2.78 6.09 -26.06
N ALA A 2 4.01 5.79 -25.67
CA ALA A 2 4.41 4.43 -25.32
C ALA A 2 3.62 3.94 -24.10
N GLU A 3 3.30 2.65 -24.07
CA GLU A 3 2.60 2.04 -22.92
C GLU A 3 3.50 2.10 -21.67
N LYS A 4 2.92 2.48 -20.52
CA LYS A 4 3.63 2.55 -19.24
C LYS A 4 3.91 1.12 -18.75
N ILE A 5 5.18 0.81 -18.50
CA ILE A 5 5.61 -0.45 -17.90
C ILE A 5 5.33 -0.37 -16.40
N SER A 6 4.44 -1.22 -15.90
CA SER A 6 4.19 -1.30 -14.45
C SER A 6 5.23 -2.18 -13.77
N ILE A 7 5.76 -1.69 -12.64
CA ILE A 7 6.62 -2.49 -11.74
C ILE A 7 5.85 -3.52 -10.91
N HIS A 8 4.52 -3.52 -10.96
CA HIS A 8 3.68 -4.37 -10.13
C HIS A 8 2.72 -5.18 -10.99
N ASN A 9 2.80 -6.51 -10.88
CA ASN A 9 1.79 -7.39 -11.46
C ASN A 9 0.51 -7.35 -10.60
N ARG A 10 -0.51 -6.63 -11.06
CA ARG A 10 -1.79 -6.44 -10.35
C ARG A 10 -2.88 -7.24 -11.04
N ASN A 11 -3.39 -8.28 -10.38
CA ASN A 11 -4.50 -9.07 -10.88
C ASN A 11 -5.62 -9.14 -9.82
N ILE A 12 -6.65 -8.33 -10.01
CA ILE A 12 -7.78 -8.26 -9.07
C ILE A 12 -8.65 -9.51 -9.10
N GLU A 13 -8.87 -10.11 -10.27
CA GLU A 13 -9.67 -11.32 -10.43
C GLU A 13 -9.06 -12.50 -9.68
N ALA A 14 -7.73 -12.70 -9.83
CA ALA A 14 -7.00 -13.73 -9.11
C ALA A 14 -7.09 -13.50 -7.59
N ARG A 15 -7.05 -12.24 -7.14
CA ARG A 15 -7.16 -11.93 -5.71
C ARG A 15 -8.57 -12.12 -5.19
N LEU A 16 -9.60 -11.76 -5.96
CA LEU A 16 -11.00 -12.01 -5.64
C LEU A 16 -11.29 -13.50 -5.50
N LYS A 17 -10.70 -14.36 -6.34
CA LYS A 17 -10.82 -15.82 -6.19
C LYS A 17 -10.37 -16.31 -4.81
N SER A 18 -9.39 -15.65 -4.19
CA SER A 18 -8.91 -16.01 -2.84
C SER A 18 -9.91 -15.72 -1.72
N LEU A 19 -11.00 -14.99 -1.96
CA LEU A 19 -12.07 -14.78 -0.97
C LEU A 19 -12.71 -16.11 -0.54
N LYS A 20 -12.75 -17.10 -1.44
CA LYS A 20 -13.29 -18.43 -1.14
C LYS A 20 -12.58 -19.10 0.04
N ASP A 21 -11.28 -18.85 0.18
CA ASP A 21 -10.42 -19.43 1.20
C ASP A 21 -10.43 -18.62 2.51
N TRP A 22 -11.16 -17.51 2.58
CA TRP A 22 -11.23 -16.72 3.80
C TRP A 22 -12.17 -17.39 4.79
N LYS A 23 -11.64 -17.66 5.99
CA LYS A 23 -12.43 -18.11 7.14
C LYS A 23 -13.20 -16.91 7.72
N THR A 24 -14.32 -16.58 7.09
CA THR A 24 -15.24 -15.52 7.49
C THR A 24 -16.67 -15.84 7.02
N ALA A 25 -17.67 -15.09 7.48
CA ALA A 25 -19.05 -15.27 7.06
C ALA A 25 -19.22 -15.06 5.54
N GLU A 26 -20.14 -15.79 4.90
CA GLU A 26 -20.33 -15.72 3.44
C GLU A 26 -20.82 -14.33 3.00
N GLU A 27 -21.71 -13.70 3.77
CA GLU A 27 -22.16 -12.31 3.53
C GLU A 27 -20.98 -11.34 3.44
N ASN A 28 -19.93 -11.53 4.26
CA ASN A 28 -18.77 -10.64 4.24
C ASN A 28 -17.99 -10.74 2.92
N LYS A 29 -17.98 -11.92 2.29
CA LYS A 29 -17.31 -12.13 1.00
C LYS A 29 -18.05 -11.40 -0.11
N GLU A 30 -19.39 -11.49 -0.11
CA GLU A 30 -20.27 -10.77 -1.05
C GLU A 30 -20.13 -9.25 -0.87
N ASP A 31 -20.15 -8.78 0.38
CA ASP A 31 -20.01 -7.37 0.70
C ASP A 31 -18.66 -6.81 0.24
N ILE A 32 -17.57 -7.57 0.36
CA ILE A 32 -16.26 -7.12 -0.12
C ILE A 32 -16.29 -6.91 -1.63
N VAL A 33 -16.89 -7.83 -2.39
CA VAL A 33 -17.01 -7.68 -3.84
C VAL A 33 -17.77 -6.40 -4.17
N LYS A 34 -18.90 -6.16 -3.49
CA LYS A 34 -19.70 -4.95 -3.65
C LYS A 34 -18.94 -3.68 -3.22
N PHE A 35 -18.19 -3.74 -2.13
CA PHE A 35 -17.36 -2.64 -1.64
C PHE A 35 -16.28 -2.25 -2.63
N LEU A 36 -15.59 -3.23 -3.22
CA LEU A 36 -14.55 -2.98 -4.23
C LEU A 36 -15.14 -2.38 -5.51
N HIS A 37 -16.30 -2.86 -5.96
CA HIS A 37 -17.03 -2.23 -7.06
C HIS A 37 -17.44 -0.78 -6.74
N ASP A 38 -18.01 -0.54 -5.55
CA ASP A 38 -18.38 0.81 -5.11
C ASP A 38 -17.16 1.75 -4.96
N LEU A 39 -15.99 1.20 -4.60
CA LEU A 39 -14.71 1.92 -4.59
C LEU A 39 -14.25 2.28 -6.00
N GLU A 40 -14.34 1.33 -6.94
CA GLU A 40 -13.94 1.49 -8.34
C GLU A 40 -14.73 2.61 -9.02
N ILE A 41 -16.05 2.65 -8.85
CA ILE A 41 -16.90 3.70 -9.41
C ILE A 41 -16.85 5.02 -8.60
N GLY A 42 -16.11 5.03 -7.48
CA GLY A 42 -15.91 6.22 -6.64
C GLY A 42 -17.04 6.53 -5.67
N LYS A 43 -18.05 5.67 -5.55
CA LYS A 43 -19.21 5.83 -4.66
C LYS A 43 -18.81 5.92 -3.18
N VAL A 44 -17.78 5.16 -2.77
CA VAL A 44 -17.24 5.22 -1.40
C VAL A 44 -16.48 6.52 -1.13
N ASN A 45 -15.78 7.06 -2.12
CA ASN A 45 -14.88 8.20 -1.95
C ASN A 45 -15.41 9.49 -2.61
N ARG A 46 -16.73 9.71 -2.54
CA ARG A 46 -17.39 10.95 -3.02
C ARG A 46 -17.03 11.31 -4.47
N GLY A 47 -17.15 10.32 -5.37
CA GLY A 47 -16.86 10.45 -6.80
C GLY A 47 -15.41 10.18 -7.18
N ARG A 48 -14.48 10.02 -6.22
CA ARG A 48 -13.08 9.69 -6.52
C ARG A 48 -12.91 8.18 -6.71
N ARG A 49 -12.69 7.77 -7.96
CA ARG A 49 -12.33 6.39 -8.30
C ARG A 49 -10.96 6.04 -7.69
N VAL A 50 -10.80 4.81 -7.24
CA VAL A 50 -9.51 4.31 -6.73
C VAL A 50 -8.88 3.33 -7.70
N SER A 51 -7.55 3.39 -7.81
CA SER A 51 -6.80 2.48 -8.67
C SER A 51 -6.93 1.02 -8.24
N VAL A 52 -6.78 0.08 -9.18
CA VAL A 52 -6.78 -1.36 -8.92
C VAL A 52 -5.81 -1.74 -7.80
N GLY A 53 -4.61 -1.12 -7.76
CA GLY A 53 -3.64 -1.36 -6.69
C GLY A 53 -4.16 -0.95 -5.31
N ARG A 54 -4.95 0.12 -5.22
CA ARG A 54 -5.57 0.54 -3.95
C ARG A 54 -6.74 -0.36 -3.56
N GLN A 55 -7.51 -0.85 -4.54
CA GLN A 55 -8.58 -1.84 -4.31
C GLN A 55 -8.00 -3.16 -3.75
N LEU A 56 -6.93 -3.68 -4.38
CA LEU A 56 -6.19 -4.84 -3.88
C LEU A 56 -5.66 -4.62 -2.46
N LYS A 57 -5.13 -3.43 -2.17
CA LYS A 57 -4.69 -3.08 -0.82
C LYS A 57 -5.85 -3.11 0.19
N TYR A 58 -7.04 -2.61 -0.13
CA TYR A 58 -8.19 -2.73 0.77
C TYR A 58 -8.57 -4.19 1.03
N LEU A 59 -8.61 -5.01 -0.02
CA LEU A 59 -8.86 -6.45 0.09
C LEU A 59 -7.87 -7.13 1.04
N ASP A 60 -6.57 -6.88 0.86
CA ASP A 60 -5.53 -7.47 1.73
C ASP A 60 -5.65 -7.02 3.19
N LEU A 61 -5.94 -5.74 3.42
CA LEU A 61 -6.05 -5.16 4.77
C LEU A 61 -7.30 -5.64 5.50
N LEU A 62 -8.44 -5.76 4.80
CA LEU A 62 -9.72 -6.18 5.38
C LEU A 62 -9.77 -7.67 5.69
N LYS A 63 -8.94 -8.50 5.03
CA LYS A 63 -8.80 -9.92 5.38
C LYS A 63 -8.50 -10.13 6.86
N VAL A 64 -7.64 -9.29 7.43
CA VAL A 64 -7.15 -9.43 8.80
C VAL A 64 -8.29 -9.37 9.83
N PRO A 65 -9.07 -8.28 9.93
CA PRO A 65 -10.20 -8.23 10.86
C PRO A 65 -11.31 -9.26 10.53
N PHE A 66 -11.58 -9.53 9.25
CA PHE A 66 -12.68 -10.40 8.86
C PHE A 66 -12.43 -11.85 9.24
N VAL A 67 -11.19 -12.31 9.09
CA VAL A 67 -10.76 -13.64 9.54
C VAL A 67 -10.65 -13.70 11.06
N PHE A 68 -10.23 -12.62 11.71
CA PHE A 68 -10.14 -12.56 13.17
C PHE A 68 -11.50 -12.75 13.84
N TRP A 69 -12.54 -12.06 13.37
CA TRP A 69 -13.88 -12.19 13.96
C TRP A 69 -14.64 -13.42 13.48
N ASN A 70 -14.42 -13.83 12.22
CA ASN A 70 -15.13 -14.95 11.59
C ASN A 70 -16.66 -14.91 11.80
N LYS A 71 -17.25 -13.72 11.69
CA LYS A 71 -18.70 -13.48 11.88
C LYS A 71 -19.18 -12.34 10.98
N PRO A 72 -20.50 -12.21 10.75
CA PRO A 72 -21.06 -11.13 9.92
C PRO A 72 -20.69 -9.73 10.45
N ILE A 73 -20.28 -8.82 9.56
CA ILE A 73 -19.90 -7.46 9.96
C ILE A 73 -21.11 -6.65 10.49
N SER A 74 -22.31 -6.97 10.00
CA SER A 74 -23.59 -6.41 10.46
C SER A 74 -23.84 -6.62 11.97
N GLU A 75 -23.30 -7.70 12.53
CA GLU A 75 -23.43 -8.15 13.92
C GLU A 75 -22.23 -7.76 14.82
N LEU A 76 -21.32 -6.91 14.33
CA LEU A 76 -20.24 -6.41 15.18
C LEU A 76 -20.78 -5.50 16.28
N GLU A 77 -20.33 -5.75 17.50
CA GLU A 77 -20.50 -4.90 18.66
C GLU A 77 -19.19 -4.20 19.01
N LEU A 78 -19.27 -3.16 19.84
CA LEU A 78 -18.10 -2.42 20.31
C LEU A 78 -17.03 -3.33 20.93
N LYS A 79 -17.46 -4.33 21.71
CA LYS A 79 -16.57 -5.32 22.35
C LYS A 79 -15.74 -6.13 21.34
N ASP A 80 -16.25 -6.38 20.14
CA ASP A 80 -15.49 -7.08 19.11
C ASP A 80 -14.38 -6.22 18.54
N ILE A 81 -14.67 -4.92 18.36
CA ILE A 81 -13.68 -3.94 17.90
C ILE A 81 -12.58 -3.77 18.95
N GLU A 82 -12.95 -3.69 20.24
CA GLU A 82 -12.00 -3.62 21.35
C GLU A 82 -11.09 -4.86 21.43
N LYS A 83 -11.67 -6.06 21.28
CA LYS A 83 -10.90 -7.32 21.24
C LYS A 83 -9.92 -7.33 20.07
N PHE A 84 -10.36 -6.90 18.89
CA PHE A 84 -9.49 -6.81 17.72
C PHE A 84 -8.37 -5.79 17.92
N GLU A 85 -8.69 -4.60 18.42
CA GLU A 85 -7.71 -3.55 18.71
C GLU A 85 -6.66 -4.03 19.72
N LYS A 86 -7.10 -4.70 20.79
CA LYS A 86 -6.19 -5.30 21.75
C LYS A 86 -5.26 -6.31 21.09
N ALA A 87 -5.81 -7.25 20.30
CA ALA A 87 -5.06 -8.32 19.67
C ALA A 87 -4.05 -7.81 18.61
N ILE A 88 -4.42 -6.82 17.80
CA ILE A 88 -3.51 -6.25 16.80
C ILE A 88 -2.43 -5.39 17.45
N SER A 89 -2.75 -4.66 18.52
CA SER A 89 -1.80 -3.82 19.23
C SER A 89 -0.85 -4.64 20.11
N SER A 90 -1.30 -5.77 20.67
CA SER A 90 -0.47 -6.72 21.45
C SER A 90 0.33 -7.73 20.61
N ASP A 91 0.42 -7.53 19.30
CA ASP A 91 1.18 -8.40 18.39
C ASP A 91 0.72 -9.87 18.36
N SER A 92 -0.50 -10.13 18.83
CA SER A 92 -1.09 -11.48 18.84
C SER A 92 -1.59 -11.91 17.47
N ILE A 93 -1.83 -10.95 16.56
CA ILE A 93 -2.16 -11.22 15.16
C ILE A 93 -0.88 -11.14 14.32
N LEU A 94 -0.54 -12.25 13.67
CA LEU A 94 0.68 -12.38 12.87
C LEU A 94 0.39 -12.22 11.38
N SER A 95 1.38 -11.71 10.67
CA SER A 95 1.41 -11.70 9.20
C SER A 95 1.68 -13.10 8.64
N PHE A 96 1.55 -13.26 7.33
CA PHE A 96 1.86 -14.52 6.64
C PHE A 96 3.32 -15.00 6.85
N LYS A 97 4.23 -14.10 7.24
CA LYS A 97 5.63 -14.42 7.58
C LYS A 97 5.81 -14.84 9.03
N ASN A 98 4.71 -15.10 9.75
CA ASN A 98 4.68 -15.41 11.17
C ASN A 98 5.37 -14.32 12.03
N LYS A 99 5.25 -13.06 11.61
CA LYS A 99 5.81 -11.89 12.30
C LYS A 99 4.70 -10.90 12.65
N PRO A 100 4.82 -10.17 13.77
CA PRO A 100 3.92 -9.08 14.07
C PRO A 100 3.89 -8.02 12.97
N TYR A 101 2.75 -7.36 12.81
CA TYR A 101 2.61 -6.26 11.87
C TYR A 101 3.41 -5.04 12.32
N SER A 102 4.02 -4.33 11.36
CA SER A 102 4.61 -3.02 11.65
C SER A 102 3.53 -2.02 12.07
N HIS A 103 3.93 -0.98 12.81
CA HIS A 103 3.02 0.10 13.20
C HIS A 103 2.21 0.65 12.00
N GLU A 104 2.89 0.92 10.89
CA GLU A 104 2.26 1.41 9.65
C GLU A 104 1.26 0.42 9.05
N SER A 105 1.55 -0.88 9.13
CA SER A 105 0.61 -1.90 8.66
C SER A 105 -0.63 -1.97 9.56
N LYS A 106 -0.45 -1.95 10.89
CA LYS A 106 -1.56 -1.91 11.86
C LYS A 106 -2.45 -0.70 11.61
N ARG A 107 -1.85 0.47 11.44
CA ARG A 107 -2.53 1.73 11.11
C ARG A 107 -3.35 1.60 9.82
N ASP A 108 -2.75 1.09 8.75
CA ASP A 108 -3.43 0.95 7.46
C ASP A 108 -4.61 -0.03 7.54
N ILE A 109 -4.48 -1.11 8.31
CA ILE A 109 -5.58 -2.05 8.60
C ILE A 109 -6.73 -1.32 9.29
N LYS A 110 -6.45 -0.54 10.35
CA LYS A 110 -7.47 0.24 11.08
C LYS A 110 -8.16 1.28 10.19
N ILE A 111 -7.41 1.97 9.33
CA ILE A 111 -7.99 2.93 8.37
C ILE A 111 -8.91 2.22 7.37
N ALA A 112 -8.47 1.10 6.81
CA ALA A 112 -9.30 0.32 5.90
C ALA A 112 -10.59 -0.15 6.56
N LEU A 113 -10.50 -0.64 7.80
CA LEU A 113 -11.65 -1.04 8.60
C LEU A 113 -12.63 0.12 8.83
N LYS A 114 -12.15 1.30 9.26
CA LYS A 114 -13.03 2.48 9.47
C LYS A 114 -13.77 2.87 8.19
N ILE A 115 -13.10 2.87 7.05
CA ILE A 115 -13.70 3.20 5.75
C ILE A 115 -14.75 2.16 5.37
N TYR A 116 -14.45 0.88 5.55
CA TYR A 116 -15.39 -0.20 5.26
C TYR A 116 -16.63 -0.14 6.16
N LEU A 117 -16.46 0.02 7.48
CA LEU A 117 -17.57 0.11 8.43
C LEU A 117 -18.48 1.30 8.10
N LYS A 118 -17.89 2.45 7.76
CA LYS A 118 -18.64 3.63 7.30
C LYS A 118 -19.50 3.33 6.07
N TRP A 119 -18.95 2.59 5.10
CA TRP A 119 -19.69 2.20 3.90
C TRP A 119 -20.81 1.18 4.19
N LYS A 120 -20.54 0.14 4.99
CA LYS A 120 -21.48 -0.95 5.26
C LYS A 120 -22.58 -0.57 6.27
N LEU A 121 -22.22 0.16 7.33
CA LEU A 121 -23.10 0.44 8.48
C LEU A 121 -23.57 1.91 8.55
N GLY A 122 -23.02 2.78 7.70
CA GLY A 122 -23.24 4.22 7.78
C GLY A 122 -22.34 4.94 8.80
N GLU A 123 -22.30 6.27 8.71
CA GLU A 123 -21.36 7.10 9.47
C GLU A 123 -21.55 6.99 10.99
N ALA A 124 -22.80 7.05 11.47
CA ALA A 124 -23.10 7.10 12.90
C ALA A 124 -22.60 5.82 13.60
N LYS A 125 -23.04 4.65 13.12
CA LYS A 125 -22.66 3.35 13.70
C LYS A 125 -21.17 3.07 13.55
N ALA A 126 -20.56 3.44 12.42
CA ALA A 126 -19.11 3.27 12.23
C ALA A 126 -18.28 4.13 13.20
N THR A 127 -18.74 5.35 13.48
CA THR A 127 -18.07 6.25 14.43
C THR A 127 -18.18 5.75 15.86
N GLU A 128 -19.35 5.24 16.26
CA GLU A 128 -19.55 4.60 17.56
C GLU A 128 -18.63 3.39 17.75
N LEU A 129 -18.58 2.49 16.76
CA LEU A 129 -17.82 1.25 16.86
C LEU A 129 -16.30 1.46 16.78
N ALA A 130 -15.83 2.29 15.86
CA ALA A 130 -14.42 2.34 15.45
C ALA A 130 -13.83 3.76 15.36
N GLY A 131 -14.58 4.79 15.73
CA GLY A 131 -14.15 6.18 15.69
C GLY A 131 -12.88 6.44 16.52
N TRP A 132 -12.78 5.78 17.67
CA TRP A 132 -11.70 5.90 18.65
C TRP A 132 -10.39 5.18 18.26
N LEU A 133 -10.40 4.33 17.23
CA LEU A 133 -9.19 3.60 16.79
C LEU A 133 -8.08 4.57 16.40
N ASP A 134 -6.91 4.40 17.02
CA ASP A 134 -5.73 5.23 16.73
C ASP A 134 -5.21 4.94 15.32
N THR A 135 -5.13 5.99 14.51
CA THR A 135 -4.66 5.96 13.13
C THR A 135 -3.59 7.02 12.87
N ARG A 136 -2.97 7.55 13.94
CA ARG A 136 -1.85 8.48 13.84
C ARG A 136 -0.67 7.81 13.16
N ARG A 137 0.04 8.58 12.33
CA ARG A 137 1.27 8.13 11.68
C ARG A 137 2.45 8.50 12.59
N ILE A 138 3.31 7.54 12.88
CA ILE A 138 4.60 7.82 13.50
C ILE A 138 5.57 8.15 12.36
N THR A 139 6.01 9.39 12.28
CA THR A 139 7.02 9.81 11.31
C THR A 139 8.39 9.43 11.82
N LYS A 140 9.07 8.53 11.12
CA LYS A 140 10.49 8.25 11.33
C LYS A 140 11.27 8.83 10.17
N THR A 141 12.38 9.49 10.46
CA THR A 141 13.37 9.85 9.45
C THR A 141 13.95 8.55 8.89
N PRO A 142 13.85 8.29 7.58
CA PRO A 142 14.49 7.12 6.99
C PRO A 142 16.01 7.23 7.12
N ASP A 143 16.67 6.09 7.28
CA ASP A 143 18.12 6.03 7.12
C ASP A 143 18.47 6.34 5.66
N TYR A 144 19.50 7.15 5.44
CA TYR A 144 19.98 7.52 4.12
C TYR A 144 21.50 7.34 4.04
N LEU A 145 22.00 7.10 2.83
CA LEU A 145 23.43 6.93 2.59
C LEU A 145 24.16 8.27 2.69
N LYS A 146 25.30 8.28 3.36
CA LYS A 146 26.25 9.39 3.31
C LYS A 146 27.00 9.40 1.98
N GLU A 147 27.51 10.56 1.61
CA GLU A 147 28.31 10.76 0.39
C GLU A 147 29.44 9.72 0.23
N GLN A 148 30.19 9.46 1.30
CA GLN A 148 31.27 8.48 1.29
C GLN A 148 30.77 7.05 0.99
N GLU A 149 29.57 6.71 1.45
CA GLU A 149 28.95 5.40 1.20
C GLU A 149 28.48 5.28 -0.25
N ILE A 150 27.98 6.38 -0.83
CA ILE A 150 27.60 6.46 -2.25
C ILE A 150 28.83 6.30 -3.14
N ILE A 151 29.93 6.99 -2.83
CA ILE A 151 31.20 6.86 -3.56
C ILE A 151 31.70 5.41 -3.49
N LYS A 152 31.60 4.77 -2.33
CA LYS A 152 31.97 3.36 -2.16
C LYS A 152 31.08 2.44 -3.00
N LEU A 153 29.77 2.69 -3.03
CA LEU A 153 28.81 1.94 -3.83
C LEU A 153 29.13 2.07 -5.33
N PHE A 154 29.35 3.30 -5.81
CA PHE A 154 29.68 3.59 -7.21
C PHE A 154 31.00 2.92 -7.65
N LYS A 155 32.06 3.01 -6.82
CA LYS A 155 33.35 2.36 -7.09
C LYS A 155 33.27 0.84 -7.12
N SER A 156 32.28 0.25 -6.44
CA SER A 156 32.07 -1.19 -6.38
C SER A 156 31.28 -1.75 -7.57
N CYS A 157 30.69 -0.89 -8.42
CA CYS A 157 29.98 -1.32 -9.62
C CYS A 157 30.91 -1.98 -10.64
N LYS A 158 30.47 -3.14 -11.15
CA LYS A 158 31.23 -3.99 -12.08
C LYS A 158 31.04 -3.60 -13.54
N SER A 159 30.00 -2.83 -13.86
CA SER A 159 29.68 -2.43 -15.23
C SER A 159 29.33 -0.96 -15.34
N ASN A 160 29.53 -0.39 -16.53
CA ASN A 160 29.10 0.98 -16.85
C ASN A 160 27.58 1.14 -16.72
N ARG A 161 26.81 0.06 -16.92
CA ARG A 161 25.36 0.06 -16.76
C ARG A 161 24.95 0.27 -15.31
N GLU A 162 25.60 -0.41 -14.36
CA GLU A 162 25.36 -0.22 -12.93
C GLU A 162 25.74 1.19 -12.48
N ARG A 163 26.89 1.70 -12.95
CA ARG A 163 27.33 3.07 -12.65
C ARG A 163 26.35 4.11 -13.16
N TYR A 164 25.89 3.96 -14.41
CA TYR A 164 24.88 4.82 -15.00
C TYR A 164 23.57 4.79 -14.22
N LEU A 165 23.11 3.61 -13.80
CA LEU A 165 21.89 3.45 -13.00
C LEU A 165 21.99 4.19 -11.67
N LEU A 166 23.12 4.06 -10.95
CA LEU A 166 23.33 4.79 -9.70
C LEU A 166 23.41 6.31 -9.92
N ALA A 167 24.19 6.76 -10.91
CA ALA A 167 24.35 8.17 -11.22
C ALA A 167 23.00 8.82 -11.57
N LEU A 168 22.23 8.18 -12.46
CA LEU A 168 20.95 8.73 -12.89
C LEU A 168 19.92 8.74 -11.75
N LEU A 169 19.83 7.68 -10.95
CA LEU A 169 18.90 7.65 -9.81
C LEU A 169 19.26 8.70 -8.75
N PHE A 170 20.55 8.90 -8.48
CA PHE A 170 21.01 9.88 -7.50
C PHE A 170 20.78 11.32 -7.97
N ASP A 171 21.12 11.61 -9.22
CA ASP A 171 21.05 12.96 -9.79
C ASP A 171 19.62 13.39 -10.13
N SER A 172 18.82 12.49 -10.74
CA SER A 172 17.43 12.81 -11.12
C SER A 172 16.45 12.78 -9.95
N GLY A 173 16.78 12.08 -8.86
CA GLY A 173 15.83 11.78 -7.78
C GLY A 173 14.59 10.99 -8.23
N ALA A 174 14.64 10.36 -9.40
CA ALA A 174 13.50 9.64 -9.97
C ALA A 174 13.08 8.47 -9.09
N ARG A 175 11.76 8.29 -8.90
CA ARG A 175 11.22 7.07 -8.29
C ARG A 175 11.50 5.88 -9.20
N ALA A 176 11.60 4.69 -8.62
CA ALA A 176 11.89 3.47 -9.39
C ALA A 176 10.97 3.24 -10.60
N GLU A 177 9.67 3.53 -10.48
CA GLU A 177 8.72 3.40 -11.61
C GLU A 177 8.91 4.50 -12.68
N GLU A 178 9.32 5.71 -12.28
CA GLU A 178 9.65 6.81 -13.20
C GLU A 178 10.92 6.45 -13.98
N PHE A 179 11.97 6.02 -13.28
CA PHE A 179 13.22 5.55 -13.88
C PHE A 179 13.02 4.41 -14.88
N LEU A 180 12.20 3.40 -14.53
CA LEU A 180 11.90 2.28 -15.44
C LEU A 180 11.18 2.75 -16.73
N ASN A 181 10.47 3.87 -16.67
CA ASN A 181 9.69 4.39 -17.77
C ASN A 181 10.39 5.46 -18.60
N ILE A 182 11.65 5.79 -18.31
CA ILE A 182 12.48 6.64 -19.17
C ILE A 182 12.60 6.00 -20.56
N ARG A 183 12.42 6.80 -21.61
CA ARG A 183 12.61 6.43 -23.03
C ARG A 183 13.76 7.22 -23.63
N TYR A 184 14.23 6.78 -24.80
CA TYR A 184 15.28 7.51 -25.52
C TYR A 184 14.84 8.94 -25.87
N GLU A 185 13.55 9.14 -26.14
CA GLU A 185 12.99 10.46 -26.46
C GLU A 185 12.97 11.41 -25.25
N ASP A 186 13.04 10.89 -24.02
CA ASP A 186 13.08 11.70 -22.80
C ASP A 186 14.50 12.21 -22.48
N ILE A 187 15.52 11.74 -23.21
CA ILE A 187 16.93 12.05 -22.96
C ILE A 187 17.40 13.11 -23.96
N GLN A 188 17.75 14.29 -23.43
CA GLN A 188 18.40 15.34 -24.22
C GLN A 188 19.92 15.22 -24.06
N ILE A 189 20.62 15.04 -25.18
CA ILE A 189 22.08 15.04 -25.21
C ILE A 189 22.53 16.50 -25.27
N PRO A 190 23.38 16.97 -24.34
CA PRO A 190 23.85 18.34 -24.35
C PRO A 190 24.68 18.65 -25.60
N GLU A 191 24.64 19.92 -26.00
CA GLU A 191 25.52 20.46 -27.04
C GLU A 191 26.91 20.80 -26.46
N LYS A 192 27.87 21.04 -27.36
CA LYS A 192 29.29 21.19 -27.01
C LYS A 192 29.52 22.45 -26.17
N GLY A 193 29.60 22.30 -24.85
CA GLY A 193 29.81 23.40 -23.89
C GLY A 193 29.02 23.25 -22.59
N ASP A 194 27.99 22.42 -22.58
CA ASP A 194 27.20 22.17 -21.38
C ASP A 194 27.91 21.13 -20.48
N SER A 195 28.35 21.59 -19.32
CA SER A 195 28.86 20.73 -18.25
C SER A 195 27.70 19.98 -17.60
N PHE A 196 27.75 18.64 -17.60
CA PHE A 196 26.96 17.87 -16.67
C PHE A 196 27.40 18.19 -15.24
N LEU A 197 26.45 18.50 -14.38
CA LEU A 197 26.64 18.47 -12.93
C LEU A 197 26.65 17.01 -12.44
N PHE A 198 27.52 16.15 -12.98
CA PHE A 198 27.83 14.88 -12.31
C PHE A 198 28.90 15.15 -11.26
N TYR A 199 28.51 15.80 -10.16
CA TYR A 199 29.34 15.87 -8.96
C TYR A 199 29.43 14.48 -8.33
N PHE A 200 30.64 13.92 -8.30
CA PHE A 200 31.03 12.84 -7.40
C PHE A 200 32.30 13.24 -6.64
#